data_AF-A0A2D6XLG8-F1
#
_entry.id   AF-A0A2D6XLG8-F1
#
_cell.length_a   1.000
_cell.length_b   1.000
_cell.length_c   1.000
_cell.angle_alpha   90.00
_cell.angle_beta   90.00
_cell.angle_gamma   90.00
#
_symmetry.space_group_name_H-M   'P 1'
#
loop_
_entity.id
_entity.type
_entity.pdbx_description
1 polymer ?
#
loop_
_entity_poly.entity_id
_entity_poly.type
_entity_poly.pdbx_seq_one_letter_code
_entity_poly.pdbx_strand_id
1 'polypeptide(L)'
;MPKTTQAEIERRMAIVQQRIGERGWSLQIALDLAAEMGVSRDTVYAYRKRVIERTRLELSEQELDEMRSEFLDRIRGHQRAALDAGKLGPLAAMMTLESKITGVERAAEVDVQPVTVNLHVPGPLTE
;
A
#
# COMPACT_ATOMS: atom_id res chain seq x y z
N MET A 1 -30.21 7.40 12.74
CA MET A 1 -29.61 6.41 11.82
C MET A 1 -29.46 5.09 12.57
N PRO A 2 -29.95 3.96 12.05
CA PRO A 2 -29.75 2.67 12.69
C PRO A 2 -28.24 2.37 12.79
N LYS A 3 -27.80 1.83 13.93
CA LYS A 3 -26.40 1.40 14.10
C LYS A 3 -26.11 0.26 13.13
N THR A 4 -25.12 0.44 12.27
CA THR A 4 -24.63 -0.63 11.38
C THR A 4 -24.19 -1.82 12.22
N THR A 5 -24.74 -3.00 11.95
CA THR A 5 -24.40 -4.22 12.69
C THR A 5 -22.99 -4.70 12.32
N GLN A 6 -22.34 -5.44 13.21
CA GLN A 6 -21.01 -6.02 12.92
C GLN A 6 -21.06 -6.91 11.67
N ALA A 7 -22.10 -7.70 11.49
CA ALA A 7 -22.29 -8.55 10.31
C ALA A 7 -22.33 -7.74 9.00
N GLU A 8 -22.96 -6.56 9.01
CA GLU A 8 -23.01 -5.69 7.84
C GLU A 8 -21.64 -5.05 7.54
N ILE A 9 -20.86 -4.74 8.56
CA ILE A 9 -19.48 -4.26 8.40
C ILE A 9 -18.61 -5.35 7.76
N GLU A 10 -18.67 -6.58 8.25
CA GLU A 10 -17.93 -7.72 7.68
C GLU A 10 -18.32 -7.96 6.23
N ARG A 11 -19.62 -7.93 5.91
CA ARG A 11 -20.10 -8.06 4.54
C ARG A 11 -19.52 -6.98 3.62
N ARG A 12 -19.53 -5.72 4.05
CA ARG A 12 -18.98 -4.61 3.26
C ARG A 12 -17.48 -4.72 3.08
N MET A 13 -16.75 -5.16 4.11
CA MET A 13 -15.31 -5.43 4.01
C MET A 13 -15.01 -6.53 2.99
N ALA A 14 -15.80 -7.61 2.96
CA ALA A 14 -15.64 -8.67 1.96
C ALA A 14 -15.86 -8.16 0.52
N ILE A 15 -16.86 -7.30 0.30
CA ILE A 15 -17.11 -6.66 -1.00
C ILE A 15 -15.91 -5.78 -1.41
N VAL A 16 -15.37 -4.98 -0.48
CA VAL A 16 -14.17 -4.16 -0.73
C VAL A 16 -12.98 -5.04 -1.12
N GLN A 17 -12.74 -6.13 -0.39
CA GLN A 17 -11.65 -7.06 -0.66
C GLN A 17 -11.79 -7.70 -2.05
N GLN A 18 -12.97 -8.20 -2.38
CA GLN A 18 -13.25 -8.80 -3.69
C GLN A 18 -13.01 -7.78 -4.82
N ARG A 19 -13.54 -6.56 -4.67
CA ARG A 19 -13.40 -5.52 -5.71
C ARG A 19 -11.94 -5.10 -5.92
N ILE A 20 -11.17 -5.02 -4.84
CA ILE A 20 -9.72 -4.77 -4.92
C ILE A 20 -9.02 -5.91 -5.66
N GLY A 21 -9.36 -7.17 -5.37
CA GLY A 21 -8.78 -8.33 -6.05
C GLY A 21 -9.09 -8.40 -7.54
N GLU A 22 -10.30 -8.03 -7.95
CA GLU A 22 -10.75 -8.10 -9.35
C GLU A 22 -10.26 -6.93 -10.21
N ARG A 23 -10.22 -5.71 -9.66
CA ARG A 23 -10.05 -4.47 -10.45
C ARG A 23 -8.91 -3.58 -9.96
N GLY A 24 -8.24 -3.95 -8.88
CA GLY A 24 -7.34 -3.06 -8.15
C GLY A 24 -8.08 -1.95 -7.40
N TRP A 25 -7.33 -1.13 -6.68
CA TRP A 25 -7.89 0.05 -6.00
C TRP A 25 -7.63 1.32 -6.81
N SER A 26 -8.67 2.13 -6.95
CA SER A 26 -8.57 3.47 -7.48
C SER A 26 -9.57 4.38 -6.78
N LEU A 27 -9.42 5.70 -6.99
CA LEU A 27 -10.42 6.65 -6.52
C LEU A 27 -11.81 6.33 -7.10
N GLN A 28 -11.88 5.91 -8.37
CA GLN A 28 -13.14 5.54 -9.00
C GLN A 28 -13.79 4.34 -8.30
N ILE A 29 -13.02 3.29 -7.99
CA ILE A 29 -13.53 2.13 -7.24
C ILE A 29 -14.04 2.55 -5.86
N ALA A 30 -13.34 3.46 -5.16
CA ALA A 30 -13.79 3.95 -3.86
C ALA A 30 -15.12 4.73 -3.96
N LEU A 31 -15.32 5.51 -5.02
CA LEU A 31 -16.56 6.25 -5.28
C LEU A 31 -17.71 5.30 -5.65
N ASP A 32 -17.45 4.33 -6.52
CA ASP A 32 -18.43 3.32 -6.93
C ASP A 32 -18.92 2.51 -5.73
N LEU A 33 -17.98 2.05 -4.88
CA LEU A 33 -18.29 1.31 -3.65
C LEU A 33 -19.05 2.16 -2.63
N ALA A 34 -18.73 3.45 -2.52
CA ALA A 34 -19.44 4.38 -1.63
C ALA A 34 -20.90 4.57 -2.07
N ALA A 35 -21.11 4.74 -3.38
CA ALA A 35 -22.43 4.83 -3.97
C ALA A 35 -23.21 3.51 -3.83
N GLU A 36 -22.58 2.37 -4.12
CA GLU A 36 -23.18 1.04 -4.03
C GLU A 36 -23.64 0.69 -2.61
N MET A 37 -22.84 1.02 -1.59
CA MET A 37 -23.15 0.69 -0.20
C MET A 37 -23.95 1.79 0.54
N GLY A 38 -24.19 2.94 -0.11
CA GLY A 38 -24.83 4.09 0.51
C GLY A 38 -24.04 4.66 1.70
N VAL A 39 -22.71 4.70 1.61
CA VAL A 39 -21.82 5.21 2.66
C VAL A 39 -20.93 6.34 2.15
N SER A 40 -20.27 7.06 3.05
CA SER A 40 -19.25 8.03 2.66
C SER A 40 -18.01 7.34 2.11
N ARG A 41 -17.31 8.02 1.19
CA ARG A 41 -16.00 7.57 0.68
C ARG A 41 -15.04 7.24 1.82
N ASP A 42 -14.98 8.08 2.85
CA ASP A 42 -14.07 7.90 3.99
C ASP A 42 -14.36 6.59 4.75
N THR A 43 -15.63 6.17 4.80
CA THR A 43 -16.03 4.88 5.37
C THR A 43 -15.48 3.71 4.54
N VAL A 44 -15.51 3.81 3.21
CA VAL A 44 -14.91 2.79 2.32
C VAL A 44 -13.40 2.73 2.51
N TYR A 45 -12.72 3.87 2.68
CA TYR A 45 -11.28 3.89 3.01
C TYR A 45 -11.00 3.23 4.36
N ALA A 46 -11.87 3.41 5.36
CA ALA A 46 -11.75 2.72 6.65
C ALA A 46 -11.92 1.20 6.50
N TYR A 47 -12.89 0.73 5.70
CA TYR A 47 -13.04 -0.70 5.40
C TYR A 47 -11.79 -1.26 4.70
N ARG A 48 -11.26 -0.55 3.70
CA ARG A 48 -10.02 -0.94 3.03
C ARG A 48 -8.87 -1.09 4.03
N LYS A 49 -8.69 -0.13 4.94
CA LYS A 49 -7.63 -0.19 5.96
C LYS A 49 -7.77 -1.45 6.82
N ARG A 50 -8.99 -1.77 7.27
CA ARG A 50 -9.26 -2.98 8.05
C ARG A 50 -9.03 -4.27 7.28
N VAL A 51 -9.38 -4.31 5.98
CA VAL A 51 -9.07 -5.46 5.11
C VAL A 51 -7.56 -5.69 5.08
N ILE A 52 -6.76 -4.64 4.86
CA ILE A 52 -5.29 -4.75 4.81
C ILE A 52 -4.72 -5.21 6.16
N GLU A 53 -5.18 -4.62 7.26
CA GLU A 53 -4.75 -5.01 8.61
C GLU A 53 -5.07 -6.47 8.90
N ARG A 54 -6.28 -6.93 8.54
CA ARG A 54 -6.71 -8.31 8.72
C ARG A 54 -5.90 -9.28 7.87
N THR A 55 -5.72 -8.99 6.59
CA THR A 55 -4.91 -9.83 5.69
C THR A 55 -3.47 -9.96 6.19
N ARG A 56 -2.88 -8.90 6.75
CA ARG A 56 -1.54 -8.97 7.37
C ARG A 56 -1.47 -9.82 8.63
N LEU A 57 -2.55 -9.90 9.40
CA LEU A 57 -2.61 -10.71 10.62
C LEU A 57 -2.90 -12.19 10.32
N GLU A 58 -3.59 -12.47 9.21
CA GLU A 58 -3.96 -13.82 8.81
C GLU A 58 -2.84 -14.55 8.06
N LEU A 59 -1.93 -13.81 7.42
CA LEU A 59 -0.82 -14.37 6.65
C LEU A 59 0.47 -14.43 7.48
N SER A 60 1.21 -15.52 7.33
CA SER A 60 2.58 -15.66 7.82
C SER A 60 3.54 -14.75 7.04
N GLU A 61 4.71 -14.45 7.62
CA GLU A 61 5.75 -13.66 6.94
C GLU A 61 6.19 -14.31 5.61
N GLN A 62 6.25 -15.64 5.56
CA GLN A 62 6.60 -16.36 4.35
C GLN A 62 5.54 -16.18 3.24
N GLU A 63 4.25 -16.28 3.59
CA GLU A 63 3.16 -16.07 2.63
C GLU A 63 3.13 -14.61 2.13
N LEU A 64 3.46 -13.65 2.99
CA LEU A 64 3.59 -12.25 2.59
C LEU A 64 4.73 -12.03 1.59
N ASP A 65 5.88 -12.70 1.80
CA ASP A 65 7.02 -12.62 0.89
C ASP A 65 6.76 -13.31 -0.45
N GLU A 66 6.05 -14.45 -0.45
CA GLU A 66 5.61 -15.13 -1.68
C GLU A 66 4.65 -14.22 -2.47
N MET A 67 3.64 -13.65 -1.82
CA MET A 67 2.73 -12.68 -2.45
C MET A 67 3.46 -11.45 -3.01
N ARG A 68 4.48 -10.96 -2.29
CA ARG A 68 5.32 -9.85 -2.76
C ARG A 68 6.11 -10.22 -4.01
N SER A 69 6.68 -11.42 -4.06
CA SER A 69 7.44 -11.91 -5.21
C SER A 69 6.56 -12.02 -6.45
N GLU A 70 5.40 -12.68 -6.33
CA GLU A 70 4.42 -12.81 -7.42
C GLU A 70 3.95 -11.45 -7.95
N PHE A 71 3.76 -10.49 -7.04
CA PHE A 71 3.40 -9.14 -7.41
C PHE A 71 4.48 -8.44 -8.23
N LEU A 72 5.74 -8.50 -7.80
CA LEU A 72 6.85 -7.89 -8.52
C LEU A 72 6.99 -8.48 -9.93
N ASP A 73 6.75 -9.78 -10.09
CA ASP A 73 6.79 -10.42 -11.39
C ASP A 73 5.62 -10.00 -12.29
N ARG A 74 4.41 -9.85 -11.74
CA ARG A 74 3.27 -9.27 -12.48
C ARG A 74 3.55 -7.83 -12.92
N ILE A 75 4.13 -6.99 -12.05
CA ILE A 75 4.53 -5.62 -12.44
C ILE A 75 5.52 -5.67 -13.58
N ARG A 76 6.58 -6.48 -13.47
CA ARG A 76 7.60 -6.58 -14.52
C ARG A 76 6.98 -7.01 -15.85
N GLY A 77 6.04 -7.94 -15.82
CA GLY A 77 5.26 -8.35 -16.99
C GLY A 77 4.48 -7.19 -17.61
N HIS A 78 3.73 -6.43 -16.80
CA HIS A 78 2.95 -5.28 -17.27
C HIS A 78 3.81 -4.10 -17.72
N GLN A 79 4.92 -3.82 -17.04
CA GLN A 79 5.89 -2.80 -17.44
C GLN A 79 6.47 -3.14 -18.81
N ARG A 80 6.84 -4.39 -19.04
CA ARG A 80 7.34 -4.87 -20.34
C ARG A 80 6.28 -4.70 -21.42
N ALA A 81 5.06 -5.15 -21.17
CA ALA A 81 3.94 -4.99 -22.10
C ALA A 81 3.59 -3.51 -22.38
N ALA A 82 3.70 -2.63 -21.38
CA ALA A 82 3.42 -1.19 -21.52
C ALA A 82 4.54 -0.44 -22.27
N LEU A 83 5.79 -0.84 -22.07
CA LEU A 83 6.94 -0.37 -22.85
C LEU A 83 6.79 -0.79 -24.32
N ASP A 84 6.42 -2.05 -24.56
CA ASP A 84 6.17 -2.57 -25.91
C ASP A 84 4.99 -1.86 -26.61
N ALA A 85 4.00 -1.38 -25.84
CA ALA A 85 2.81 -0.70 -26.36
C ALA A 85 2.91 0.85 -26.37
N GLY A 86 4.00 1.44 -25.87
CA GLY A 86 4.19 2.90 -25.81
C GLY A 86 3.21 3.68 -24.91
N LYS A 87 2.55 3.02 -23.94
CA LYS A 87 1.49 3.61 -23.10
C LYS A 87 1.80 3.42 -21.61
N LEU A 88 2.43 4.42 -20.98
CA LEU A 88 2.84 4.38 -19.56
C LEU A 88 1.75 4.76 -18.54
N GLY A 89 0.59 5.27 -18.99
CA GLY A 89 -0.44 5.83 -18.10
C GLY A 89 -1.08 4.86 -17.10
N PRO A 90 -1.49 3.63 -17.49
CA PRO A 90 -2.14 2.69 -16.58
C PRO A 90 -1.24 2.09 -15.50
N LEU A 91 0.09 2.06 -15.74
CA LEU A 91 1.09 1.48 -14.83
C LEU A 91 1.20 2.28 -13.51
N ALA A 92 1.10 3.62 -13.57
CA ALA A 92 1.23 4.51 -12.42
C ALA A 92 0.12 4.34 -11.36
N ALA A 93 -1.10 4.00 -11.80
CA ALA A 93 -2.25 3.83 -10.92
C ALA A 93 -2.17 2.53 -10.10
N MET A 94 -1.66 1.43 -10.70
CA MET A 94 -1.42 0.16 -9.99
C MET A 94 -0.26 0.26 -8.99
N MET A 95 0.81 1.00 -9.34
CA MET A 95 2.01 1.11 -8.49
C MET A 95 1.76 1.73 -7.11
N THR A 96 0.75 2.60 -6.96
CA THR A 96 0.60 3.44 -5.75
C THR A 96 -0.03 2.69 -4.56
N LEU A 97 -0.76 1.60 -4.80
CA LEU A 97 -1.50 0.92 -3.74
C LEU A 97 -0.73 -0.25 -3.13
N GLU A 98 -0.16 -1.09 -3.98
CA GLU A 98 0.44 -2.34 -3.55
C GLU A 98 1.88 -2.14 -3.05
N SER A 99 2.57 -1.07 -3.47
CA SER A 99 3.81 -0.60 -2.83
C SER A 99 3.61 -0.28 -1.33
N LYS A 100 2.41 0.23 -0.97
CA LYS A 100 2.04 0.56 0.41
C LYS A 100 1.52 -0.64 1.20
N ILE A 101 0.93 -1.63 0.53
CA ILE A 101 0.47 -2.88 1.17
C ILE A 101 1.67 -3.81 1.47
N THR A 102 2.63 -3.92 0.55
CA THR A 102 3.83 -4.76 0.68
C THR A 102 5.00 -4.09 1.40
N GLY A 103 4.91 -2.78 1.69
CA GLY A 103 5.97 -2.04 2.38
C GLY A 103 7.20 -1.78 1.52
N VAL A 104 7.11 -1.89 0.19
CA VAL A 104 8.20 -1.55 -0.74
C VAL A 104 8.61 -0.07 -0.64
N GLU A 105 7.73 0.81 -0.13
CA GLU A 105 8.03 2.22 0.20
C GLU A 105 8.56 2.46 1.62
N ARG A 106 8.65 1.44 2.51
CA ARG A 106 9.44 1.61 3.73
C ARG A 106 10.89 1.69 3.28
N ALA A 107 11.46 2.90 3.32
CA ALA A 107 12.90 3.06 3.36
C ALA A 107 13.42 2.05 4.38
N ALA A 108 14.40 1.23 3.99
CA ALA A 108 15.12 0.42 4.97
C ALA A 108 15.47 1.37 6.11
N GLU A 109 15.06 1.04 7.34
CA GLU A 109 15.57 1.73 8.53
C GLU A 109 17.07 1.44 8.54
N VAL A 110 17.82 2.28 7.83
CA VAL A 110 19.27 2.30 7.94
C VAL A 110 19.49 2.73 9.37
N ASP A 111 19.98 1.81 10.19
CA ASP A 111 20.44 2.07 11.54
C ASP A 111 21.59 3.07 11.43
N VAL A 112 21.26 4.36 11.37
CA VAL A 112 22.24 5.43 11.33
C VAL A 112 22.78 5.55 12.73
N GLN A 113 23.80 4.74 13.04
CA GLN A 113 24.61 5.01 14.21
C GLN A 113 25.16 6.44 14.07
N PRO A 114 24.90 7.33 15.04
CA PRO A 114 25.46 8.67 15.01
C PRO A 114 26.98 8.54 15.09
N VAL A 115 27.66 8.83 13.99
CA VAL A 115 29.12 8.97 13.97
C VAL A 115 29.44 10.24 14.75
N THR A 116 29.91 10.08 15.99
CA THR A 116 30.45 11.19 16.78
C THR A 116 31.75 11.63 16.13
N VAL A 117 31.69 12.66 15.28
CA VAL A 117 32.89 13.28 14.73
C VAL A 117 33.50 14.15 15.82
N ASN A 118 34.56 13.65 16.48
CA ASN A 118 35.40 14.46 17.35
C ASN A 118 36.17 15.47 16.49
N LEU A 119 35.59 16.65 16.29
CA LEU A 119 36.28 17.79 15.69
C LEU A 119 37.35 18.29 16.67
N HIS A 120 38.59 17.83 16.48
CA HIS A 120 39.74 18.43 17.12
C HIS A 120 39.97 19.81 16.50
N VAL A 121 39.65 20.87 17.25
CA VAL A 121 39.92 22.25 16.85
C VAL A 121 41.35 22.59 17.28
N PRO A 122 42.31 22.78 16.36
CA PRO A 122 43.63 23.28 16.74
C PRO A 122 43.51 24.72 17.23
N GLY A 123 44.07 25.00 18.41
CA GLY A 123 44.07 26.32 19.04
C GLY A 123 44.81 27.38 18.23
N PRO A 124 44.59 28.68 18.52
CA PRO A 124 45.13 29.77 17.72
C PRO A 124 46.65 29.86 17.89
N LEU A 125 47.34 30.06 16.76
CA LEU A 125 48.77 30.38 16.73
C LEU A 125 48.97 31.78 17.30
N THR A 126 49.70 31.87 18.42
CA THR A 126 50.20 33.13 18.99
C THR A 126 51.43 33.60 18.21
N GLU A 127 51.43 34.87 17.81
CA GLU A 127 52.61 35.61 17.31
C GLU A 127 53.60 35.96 18.43
#